data_AF-A0A534QWW3-F1
#
_entry.id   AF-A0A534QWW3-F1
#
_cell.length_a   1.000
_cell.length_b   1.000
_cell.length_c   1.000
_cell.angle_alpha   90.00
_cell.angle_beta   90.00
_cell.angle_gamma   90.00
#
_symmetry.space_group_name_H-M   'P 1'
#
loop_
_entity.id
_entity.type
_entity.pdbx_description
1 polymer ?
#
loop_
_entity_poly.entity_id
_entity_poly.type
_entity_poly.pdbx_seq_one_letter_code
_entity_poly.pdbx_strand_id
1 'polypeptide(L)'
;MAVSILGLTDPDNDPLTVTITGITQDEPPIGVTCLAAAAGVNTATAMLRAERAGTGDGRVYHVSFTARDGKGGQCGGTVKVCVPHDQGPGHVCVDQGSLLNSTAPCG
;
A
#
# COMPACT_ATOMS: atom_id res chain seq x y z
N MET A 1 -7.69 6.94 2.08
CA MET A 1 -8.01 5.74 2.87
C MET A 1 -6.82 5.42 3.76
N ALA A 2 -7.05 5.08 5.03
CA ALA A 2 -5.99 4.64 5.94
C ALA A 2 -5.92 3.10 5.94
N VAL A 3 -4.71 2.55 5.89
CA VAL A 3 -4.45 1.10 5.92
C VAL A 3 -3.39 0.81 6.98
N SER A 4 -3.71 -0.10 7.89
CA SER A 4 -2.79 -0.65 8.88
C SER A 4 -2.62 -2.16 8.65
N ILE A 5 -1.49 -2.69 9.08
CA ILE A 5 -1.15 -4.11 8.91
C ILE A 5 -1.39 -4.81 10.24
N LEU A 6 -2.25 -5.82 10.21
CA LEU A 6 -2.70 -6.60 11.37
C LEU A 6 -2.42 -8.10 11.14
N GLY A 7 -2.54 -8.91 12.20
CA GLY A 7 -2.42 -10.36 12.10
C GLY A 7 -0.99 -10.91 12.07
N LEU A 8 0.00 -10.10 12.43
CA LEU A 8 1.37 -10.57 12.64
C LEU A 8 1.44 -11.38 13.93
N THR A 9 2.11 -12.53 13.87
CA THR A 9 2.26 -13.45 15.01
C THR A 9 3.71 -13.45 15.46
N ASP A 10 3.92 -13.29 16.76
CA ASP A 10 5.23 -13.41 17.40
C ASP A 10 5.25 -14.66 18.30
N PRO A 11 6.17 -15.62 18.10
CA PRO A 11 6.23 -16.85 18.91
C PRO A 11 6.48 -16.59 20.39
N ASP A 12 7.17 -15.50 20.72
CA ASP A 12 7.48 -15.06 22.08
C ASP A 12 6.41 -14.10 22.65
N ASN A 13 5.40 -13.80 21.83
CA ASN A 13 4.26 -12.93 22.11
C ASN A 13 4.66 -11.51 22.52
N ASP A 14 5.77 -11.02 21.97
CA ASP A 14 6.27 -9.65 22.14
C ASP A 14 5.47 -8.63 21.31
N PRO A 15 5.43 -7.35 21.73
CA PRO A 15 4.79 -6.30 20.96
C PRO A 15 5.55 -6.02 19.66
N LEU A 16 4.91 -6.32 18.53
CA LEU A 16 5.48 -6.05 17.21
C LEU A 16 5.32 -4.59 16.81
N THR A 17 6.43 -3.96 16.40
CA THR A 17 6.43 -2.63 15.80
C THR A 17 6.44 -2.76 14.29
N VAL A 18 5.36 -2.31 13.64
CA VAL A 18 5.25 -2.30 12.17
C VAL A 18 5.65 -0.94 11.61
N THR A 19 6.49 -0.96 10.57
CA THR A 19 6.91 0.22 9.82
C THR A 19 6.70 -0.02 8.33
N ILE A 20 5.96 0.86 7.68
CA ILE A 20 5.80 0.85 6.23
C ILE A 20 7.09 1.36 5.60
N THR A 21 7.66 0.57 4.70
CA THR A 21 8.96 0.85 4.07
C THR A 21 8.82 1.33 2.63
N GLY A 22 7.68 1.09 1.99
CA GLY A 22 7.42 1.56 0.64
C GLY A 22 5.96 1.41 0.25
N ILE A 23 5.51 2.28 -0.66
CA ILE A 23 4.17 2.18 -1.25
C ILE A 23 4.32 2.37 -2.75
N THR A 24 3.87 1.37 -3.51
CA THR A 24 3.86 1.40 -4.97
C THR A 24 2.46 1.12 -5.50
N GLN A 25 2.19 1.52 -6.74
CA GLN A 25 0.91 1.29 -7.42
C GLN A 25 1.18 0.70 -8.81
N ASP A 26 0.31 -0.18 -9.27
CA ASP A 26 0.38 -0.89 -10.55
C ASP A 26 0.11 0.00 -11.77
N GLU A 27 -0.67 1.08 -11.60
CA GLU A 27 -1.02 2.00 -12.67
C GLU A 27 -0.55 3.45 -12.40
N PRO A 28 -0.05 4.17 -13.42
CA PRO A 28 0.17 5.60 -13.30
C PRO A 28 -1.18 6.32 -13.13
N PRO A 29 -1.26 7.33 -12.27
CA PRO A 29 -2.48 8.10 -12.11
C PRO A 29 -2.79 8.91 -13.37
N ILE A 30 -3.98 8.70 -13.93
CA ILE A 30 -4.43 9.34 -15.17
C ILE A 30 -4.70 10.83 -14.93
N GLY A 31 -4.18 11.69 -15.81
CA GLY A 31 -4.51 13.12 -15.82
C GLY A 31 -3.84 13.97 -14.75
N VAL A 32 -2.90 13.40 -13.99
CA VAL A 32 -2.06 14.15 -13.04
C VAL A 32 -0.59 13.91 -13.35
N THR A 33 0.20 14.98 -13.33
CA THR A 33 1.67 14.91 -13.39
C THR A 33 2.27 14.37 -12.09
N CYS A 34 1.47 14.33 -11.01
CA CYS A 34 1.92 13.91 -9.71
C CYS A 34 1.59 12.45 -9.37
N LEU A 35 2.65 11.65 -9.25
CA LEU A 35 2.60 10.26 -8.84
C LEU A 35 2.37 10.08 -7.32
N ALA A 36 2.45 11.15 -6.52
CA ALA A 36 2.20 11.12 -5.08
C ALA A 36 0.74 10.75 -4.81
N ALA A 37 0.50 9.45 -4.70
CA ALA A 37 -0.80 8.84 -4.48
C ALA A 37 -0.86 8.09 -3.14
N ALA A 38 0.23 8.14 -2.36
CA ALA A 38 0.30 7.58 -1.03
C ALA A 38 1.22 8.38 -0.11
N ALA A 39 1.02 8.21 1.20
CA ALA A 39 1.86 8.74 2.27
C ALA A 39 1.95 7.75 3.44
N GLY A 40 2.81 8.03 4.43
CA GLY A 40 2.95 7.21 5.64
C GLY A 40 4.10 6.20 5.61
N VAL A 41 5.04 6.31 4.66
CA VAL A 41 6.33 5.61 4.75
C VAL A 41 7.06 6.06 6.03
N ASN A 42 7.71 5.11 6.70
CA ASN A 42 8.28 5.23 8.05
C ASN A 42 7.25 5.38 9.18
N THR A 43 5.99 5.02 8.94
CA THR A 43 4.94 4.99 9.97
C THR A 43 4.24 3.63 10.00
N ALA A 44 3.36 3.39 10.97
CA ALA A 44 2.56 2.17 11.07
C ALA A 44 1.32 2.18 10.14
N THR A 45 0.98 3.31 9.54
CA THR A 45 -0.26 3.50 8.77
C THR A 45 -0.01 4.11 7.41
N ALA A 46 -0.43 3.43 6.35
CA ALA A 46 -0.38 3.95 4.99
C ALA A 46 -1.61 4.80 4.72
N MET A 47 -1.43 5.96 4.11
CA MET A 47 -2.51 6.77 3.59
C MET A 47 -2.52 6.63 2.07
N LEU A 48 -3.55 5.98 1.53
CA LEU A 48 -3.70 5.72 0.10
C LEU A 48 -4.75 6.64 -0.50
N ARG A 49 -4.50 7.14 -1.71
CA ARG A 49 -5.46 7.95 -2.46
C ARG A 49 -6.56 7.04 -3.00
N ALA A 50 -7.83 7.38 -2.71
CA ALA A 50 -9.00 6.65 -3.19
C ALA A 50 -9.50 7.15 -4.56
N GLU A 51 -8.59 7.66 -5.39
CA GLU A 51 -8.95 8.37 -6.63
C GLU A 51 -9.44 7.40 -7.71
N ARG A 52 -10.52 7.81 -8.37
CA ARG A 52 -11.21 7.07 -9.42
C ARG A 52 -10.63 7.50 -10.76
N ALA A 53 -9.73 6.71 -11.34
CA ALA A 53 -9.34 6.90 -12.74
C ALA A 53 -10.42 6.26 -13.62
N GLY A 54 -11.23 7.08 -14.30
CA GLY A 54 -12.49 6.70 -14.96
C GLY A 54 -12.42 5.66 -16.10
N THR A 55 -11.26 5.08 -16.37
CA THR A 55 -11.02 4.16 -17.50
C THR A 55 -10.17 2.93 -17.16
N GLY A 56 -9.76 2.75 -15.90
CA GLY A 56 -8.93 1.62 -15.44
C GLY A 56 -9.76 0.48 -14.82
N ASP A 57 -9.11 -0.64 -14.52
CA ASP A 57 -9.68 -1.83 -13.84
C ASP A 57 -9.61 -1.74 -12.30
N GLY A 58 -9.14 -0.61 -11.78
CA GLY A 58 -9.03 -0.33 -10.34
C GLY A 58 -7.58 -0.42 -9.87
N ARG A 59 -7.19 0.48 -8.96
CA ARG A 59 -5.79 0.65 -8.57
C ARG A 59 -5.39 -0.38 -7.51
N VAL A 60 -4.26 -1.06 -7.72
CA VAL A 60 -3.65 -1.92 -6.71
C VAL A 60 -2.44 -1.24 -6.10
N TYR A 61 -2.52 -0.93 -4.81
CA TYR A 61 -1.37 -0.50 -4.03
C TYR A 61 -0.64 -1.71 -3.46
N HIS A 62 0.68 -1.72 -3.60
CA HIS A 62 1.58 -2.61 -2.88
C HIS A 62 2.24 -1.85 -1.74
N VAL A 63 1.84 -2.19 -0.51
CA VAL A 63 2.34 -1.61 0.73
C VAL A 63 3.38 -2.56 1.32
N SER A 64 4.65 -2.20 1.22
CA SER A 64 5.75 -2.94 1.82
C SER A 64 5.97 -2.51 3.26
N PHE A 65 6.27 -3.48 4.13
CA PHE A 65 6.47 -3.22 5.55
C PHE A 65 7.60 -4.08 6.14
N THR A 66 8.08 -3.63 7.29
CA THR A 66 8.93 -4.39 8.20
C THR A 66 8.27 -4.41 9.58
N ALA A 67 8.21 -5.58 10.20
CA ALA A 67 7.83 -5.74 11.59
C ALA A 67 9.05 -6.13 12.41
N ARG A 68 9.15 -5.58 13.62
CA ARG A 68 10.25 -5.81 14.56
C ARG A 68 9.70 -6.22 15.92
N ASP A 69 10.34 -7.19 16.56
CA ASP A 69 10.00 -7.69 17.90
C ASP A 69 10.61 -6.87 19.05
N GLY A 70 11.50 -5.92 18.75
CA GLY A 70 12.24 -5.15 19.76
C GLY A 70 13.38 -5.92 20.45
N LYS A 71 13.61 -7.19 20.08
CA LYS A 71 14.68 -8.08 20.56
C LYS A 71 15.69 -8.47 19.49
N GLY A 72 15.51 -7.97 18.26
CA GLY A 72 16.44 -8.14 17.14
C GLY A 72 15.88 -9.00 16.02
N GLY A 73 14.74 -9.64 16.22
CA GLY A 73 13.97 -10.27 15.17
C GLY A 73 13.28 -9.24 14.28
N GLN A 74 13.36 -9.48 12.98
CA GLN A 74 12.65 -8.68 11.98
C GLN A 74 12.08 -9.58 10.90
N CYS A 75 10.89 -9.23 10.41
CA CYS A 75 10.32 -9.80 9.21
C CYS A 75 9.80 -8.69 8.30
N GLY A 76 9.64 -9.00 7.02
CA GLY A 76 9.11 -8.06 6.04
C GLY A 76 8.15 -8.74 5.08
N GLY A 77 7.26 -7.94 4.50
CA GLY A 77 6.28 -8.42 3.55
C GLY A 77 5.64 -7.29 2.77
N THR A 78 4.70 -7.65 1.90
CA THR A 78 3.94 -6.71 1.09
C THR A 78 2.46 -7.07 1.17
N VAL A 79 1.61 -6.08 1.44
CA VAL A 79 0.16 -6.20 1.40
C VAL A 79 -0.36 -5.52 0.14
N LYS A 80 -1.27 -6.21 -0.57
CA LYS A 80 -1.97 -5.64 -1.72
C LYS A 80 -3.26 -4.98 -1.26
N VAL A 81 -3.50 -3.75 -1.67
CA VAL A 81 -4.72 -3.01 -1.40
C VAL A 81 -5.38 -2.66 -2.71
N CYS A 82 -6.49 -3.33 -3.00
CA CYS A 82 -7.35 -3.04 -4.15
C CYS A 82 -8.25 -1.85 -3.82
N VAL A 83 -8.18 -0.82 -4.67
CA VAL A 83 -9.11 0.31 -4.68
C VAL A 83 -9.95 0.17 -5.96
N PRO A 84 -11.11 -0.50 -5.89
CA PRO A 84 -11.90 -0.80 -7.06
C PRO A 84 -12.45 0.47 -7.70
N HIS A 85 -12.54 0.46 -9.02
CA HIS A 85 -13.04 1.58 -9.81
C HIS A 85 -14.54 1.83 -9.56
N ASP A 86 -15.35 0.78 -9.57
CA ASP A 86 -16.76 0.79 -9.19
C ASP A 86 -17.04 -0.10 -7.98
N GLN A 87 -18.08 0.27 -7.22
CA GLN A 87 -18.58 -0.53 -6.10
C GLN A 87 -19.59 -1.60 -6.57
N GLY A 88 -19.69 -1.83 -7.89
CA GLY A 88 -20.56 -2.82 -8.47
C GLY A 88 -20.14 -4.25 -8.06
N PRO A 89 -21.09 -5.17 -7.86
CA PRO A 89 -20.75 -6.56 -7.59
C PRO A 89 -19.96 -7.16 -8.77
N GLY A 90 -18.77 -7.68 -8.49
CA GLY A 90 -17.93 -8.39 -9.47
C GLY A 90 -16.74 -7.63 -10.01
N HIS A 91 -16.49 -6.39 -9.57
CA HIS A 91 -15.27 -5.68 -9.96
C HIS A 91 -14.06 -6.18 -9.16
N VAL A 92 -13.03 -6.61 -9.86
CA VAL A 92 -11.79 -7.14 -9.29
C VAL A 92 -10.67 -6.23 -9.77
N CYS A 93 -9.90 -5.64 -8.86
CA CYS A 93 -8.67 -4.96 -9.27
C CYS A 93 -7.71 -5.99 -9.86
N VAL A 94 -7.19 -5.71 -11.05
CA VAL A 94 -6.21 -6.60 -11.68
C VAL A 94 -4.83 -5.94 -11.54
N ASP A 95 -3.94 -6.63 -10.84
CA ASP A 95 -2.57 -6.18 -10.68
C ASP A 95 -1.79 -6.39 -11.98
N GLN A 96 -1.57 -5.30 -12.73
CA GLN A 96 -0.86 -5.30 -14.01
C GLN A 96 0.67 -5.26 -13.87
N GLY A 97 1.20 -5.33 -12.64
CA GLY A 97 2.61 -5.60 -12.34
C GLY A 97 3.58 -4.41 -12.41
N SER A 98 3.24 -3.27 -13.03
CA SER A 98 4.16 -2.12 -13.10
C SER A 98 4.12 -1.28 -11.82
N LEU A 99 5.05 -1.49 -10.89
CA LEU A 99 5.06 -0.83 -9.59
C LEU A 99 5.70 0.57 -9.63
N LEU A 100 4.88 1.62 -9.82
CA LEU A 100 5.29 3.02 -9.68
C LEU A 100 5.36 3.43 -8.20
N ASN A 101 6.42 4.15 -7.83
CA ASN A 101 6.55 4.72 -6.48
C ASN A 101 5.46 5.76 -6.22
N SER A 102 4.57 5.45 -5.29
CA SER A 102 3.40 6.27 -4.94
C SER A 102 3.72 7.38 -3.94
N THR A 103 4.95 7.45 -3.43
CA THR A 103 5.41 8.48 -2.48
C THR A 103 6.45 9.42 -3.08
N ALA A 104 6.75 9.29 -4.37
CA ALA A 104 7.67 10.20 -5.05
C ALA A 104 7.08 11.63 -5.11
N PRO A 105 7.88 12.67 -4.84
CA PRO A 105 7.41 14.06 -4.93
C PRO A 105 6.97 14.40 -6.36
N CYS A 106 5.96 15.28 -6.47
CA CYS A 106 5.59 15.85 -7.77
C CYS A 106 6.78 16.66 -8.29
N GLY A 107 7.27 16.35 -9.50
CA GLY A 107 8.29 17.12 -10.20
C GLY A 107 7.75 18.42 -10.78
#